data_AF-A0A0P8A817-F1
#
_entry.id   AF-A0A0P8A817-F1
#
_cell.length_a   1.000
_cell.length_b   1.000
_cell.length_c   1.000
_cell.angle_alpha   90.00
_cell.angle_beta   90.00
_cell.angle_gamma   90.00
#
_symmetry.space_group_name_H-M   'P 1'
#
loop_
_entity.id
_entity.type
_entity.pdbx_description
1 polymer ?
#
loop_
_entity_poly.entity_id
_entity_poly.type
_entity_poly.pdbx_seq_one_letter_code
_entity_poly.pdbx_strand_id
1 'polypeptide(L)' 'MAYWIKIHEQGGKHIHLIDLDRVSSFSLYKGTRLTVYWHLSEQPLVLTVQSDPVAYQQVLDYVEKTTGYSLESPLDG' A
#
# COMPACT_ATOMS: atom_id res chain seq x y z
N MET A 1 12.50 1.22 -10.84
CA MET A 1 11.55 1.52 -11.95
C MET A 1 10.41 2.26 -11.31
N ALA A 2 9.97 3.42 -11.80
CA ALA A 2 8.97 4.18 -11.05
C ALA A 2 7.60 3.47 -11.06
N TYR A 3 7.06 3.17 -9.88
CA TYR A 3 5.78 2.48 -9.71
C TYR A 3 4.84 3.39 -8.94
N TRP A 4 4.11 4.21 -9.71
CA TRP A 4 3.22 5.23 -9.16
C TRP A 4 1.82 4.65 -8.91
N ILE A 5 1.37 4.73 -7.66
CA ILE A 5 -0.01 4.46 -7.27
C ILE A 5 -0.73 5.75 -6.90
N LYS A 6 -2.05 5.75 -7.10
CA LYS A 6 -2.94 6.83 -6.70
C LYS A 6 -3.78 6.34 -5.55
N ILE A 7 -3.75 7.06 -4.45
CA ILE A 7 -4.53 6.76 -3.25
C ILE A 7 -5.52 7.88 -3.05
N HIS A 8 -6.79 7.52 -3.11
CA HIS A 8 -7.87 8.45 -2.89
C HIS A 8 -8.13 8.55 -1.38
N GLU A 9 -8.09 9.78 -0.85
CA GLU A 9 -8.49 10.02 0.52
C GLU A 9 -10.01 9.83 0.67
N GLN A 10 -10.46 9.55 1.89
CA GLN A 10 -11.87 9.30 2.20
C GLN A 10 -12.71 10.55 1.85
N GLY A 11 -13.47 10.47 0.76
CA GLY A 11 -14.26 11.58 0.22
C GLY A 11 -13.79 12.12 -1.12
N GLY A 12 -12.75 11.53 -1.72
CA GLY A 12 -12.36 11.73 -3.13
C GLY A 12 -11.82 13.11 -3.48
N LYS A 13 -11.67 14.02 -2.50
CA LYS A 13 -11.18 15.39 -2.72
C LYS A 13 -9.66 15.46 -2.86
N HIS A 14 -8.93 14.54 -2.24
CA HIS A 14 -7.47 14.54 -2.21
C HIS A 14 -6.95 13.22 -2.80
N ILE A 15 -5.99 13.32 -3.73
CA ILE A 15 -5.34 12.18 -4.37
C ILE A 15 -3.86 12.24 -3.99
N HIS A 16 -3.39 11.21 -3.29
CA HIS A 16 -1.98 11.05 -2.96
C HIS A 16 -1.32 10.20 -4.06
N LEU A 17 -0.25 10.74 -4.65
CA LEU A 17 0.56 10.05 -5.65
C LEU A 17 1.83 9.54 -4.99
N ILE A 18 2.05 8.24 -5.07
CA ILE A 18 3.06 7.55 -4.29
C ILE A 18 3.87 6.64 -5.19
N ASP A 19 5.19 6.75 -5.12
CA ASP A 19 6.10 5.88 -5.82
C ASP A 19 6.57 4.74 -4.91
N LEU A 20 6.20 3.50 -5.25
CA LEU A 20 6.52 2.30 -4.47
C LEU A 20 8.00 1.90 -4.55
N ASP A 21 8.71 2.33 -5.61
CA ASP A 21 10.15 2.09 -5.79
C ASP A 21 11.00 2.87 -4.77
N ARG A 22 10.46 4.00 -4.28
CA ARG A 22 11.09 4.84 -3.23
C ARG A 22 10.65 4.52 -1.81
N VAL A 23 9.79 3.54 -1.63
CA VAL A 23 9.35 3.11 -0.29
C VAL A 23 10.47 2.30 0.36
N SER A 24 10.80 2.62 1.60
CA SER A 24 11.79 1.87 2.37
C SER A 24 11.23 0.54 2.90
N SER A 25 9.98 0.49 3.36
CA SER A 25 9.38 -0.73 3.89
C SER A 25 7.85 -0.74 3.81
N PHE A 26 7.29 -1.94 3.71
CA PHE A 26 5.86 -2.19 3.79
C PHE A 26 5.56 -2.99 5.06
N SER A 27 4.48 -2.67 5.76
CA SER A 27 3.98 -3.49 6.87
C SER A 27 2.50 -3.73 6.72
N LEU A 28 2.12 -5.00 6.64
CA LEU A 28 0.72 -5.40 6.62
C LEU A 28 0.31 -5.87 8.02
N TYR A 29 -0.61 -5.13 8.65
CA TYR A 29 -1.17 -5.48 9.95
C TYR A 29 -2.51 -6.20 9.76
N LYS A 30 -2.57 -7.44 10.24
CA LYS A 30 -3.76 -8.32 10.19
C LYS A 30 -4.45 -8.38 8.81
N GLY A 31 -3.69 -8.29 7.73
CA GLY A 31 -4.23 -8.41 6.37
C GLY A 31 -5.21 -7.31 5.94
N THR A 32 -5.39 -6.26 6.74
CA THR A 32 -6.42 -5.23 6.52
C THR A 32 -5.86 -3.82 6.49
N ARG A 33 -4.72 -3.62 7.17
CA ARG A 33 -4.09 -2.31 7.32
C ARG A 33 -2.66 -2.38 6.79
N LEU A 34 -2.47 -1.86 5.60
CA LEU A 34 -1.17 -1.74 4.97
C LEU A 34 -0.54 -0.40 5.33
N THR A 35 0.68 -0.43 5.84
CA THR A 35 1.43 0.76 6.21
C THR A 35 2.66 0.86 5.32
N VAL A 36 2.81 2.00 4.68
CA VAL A 36 3.90 2.30 3.73
C VAL A 36 4.85 3.28 4.40
N TYR A 37 6.14 2.92 4.47
CA TYR A 37 7.19 3.72 5.11
C TYR A 37 8.20 4.21 4.07
N TRP A 38 8.32 5.53 3.85
CA TRP A 38 9.33 6.10 2.96
C TRP A 38 10.70 6.21 3.62
N HIS A 39 10.77 6.87 4.78
CA HIS A 39 11.97 6.98 5.61
C HIS A 39 11.59 7.06 7.09
N LEU A 40 12.55 6.79 7.98
CA LEU A 40 12.40 6.76 9.44
C LEU A 40 11.75 8.02 10.06
N SER A 41 11.70 9.14 9.34
CA SER A 41 11.26 10.44 9.83
C SER A 41 9.98 10.97 9.18
N GLU A 42 9.46 10.28 8.17
CA GLU A 42 8.25 10.70 7.45
C GLU A 42 7.00 10.00 8.02
N GLN A 43 5.86 10.69 7.99
CA GLN A 43 4.61 10.08 8.44
C GLN A 43 4.28 8.89 7.54
N PRO A 44 4.13 7.68 8.10
CA PRO A 44 3.81 6.52 7.29
C PRO A 44 2.39 6.64 6.76
N LEU A 45 2.20 6.27 5.49
CA LEU A 45 0.86 6.25 4.94
C LEU A 45 0.19 4.95 5.33
N VAL A 46 -0.99 5.07 5.94
CA VAL A 46 -1.86 3.95 6.25
C VAL A 46 -2.92 3.83 5.16
N LEU A 47 -2.90 2.69 4.49
CA LEU A 47 -3.86 2.30 3.47
C LEU A 47 -4.67 1.11 3.96
N THR A 48 -5.97 1.13 3.71
CA THR A 48 -6.86 0.01 4.04
C THR A 48 -7.76 -0.32 2.86
N VAL A 49 -8.22 -1.57 2.78
CA VAL A 49 -9.17 -2.02 1.75
C VAL A 49 -10.44 -1.16 1.72
N GLN A 50 -10.89 -0.65 2.88
CA GLN A 50 -12.08 0.20 2.95
C GLN A 50 -11.85 1.62 2.45
N SER A 51 -10.62 2.14 2.58
CA SER A 51 -10.28 3.48 2.10
C SER A 51 -10.12 3.47 0.57
N ASP A 52 -9.27 2.58 0.08
CA ASP A 52 -8.96 2.50 -1.35
C ASP A 52 -8.57 1.05 -1.72
N PRO A 53 -9.54 0.22 -2.15
CA PRO A 53 -9.27 -1.18 -2.47
C PRO A 53 -8.39 -1.33 -3.72
N VAL A 54 -8.42 -0.35 -4.63
CA VAL A 54 -7.64 -0.38 -5.87
C VAL A 54 -6.17 -0.19 -5.54
N ALA A 55 -5.83 0.89 -4.83
CA ALA A 55 -4.45 1.13 -4.40
C ALA A 55 -3.93 0.01 -3.51
N TYR A 56 -4.78 -0.53 -2.63
CA TYR A 56 -4.41 -1.63 -1.75
C TYR A 56 -3.98 -2.86 -2.54
N GLN A 57 -4.77 -3.25 -3.54
CA GLN A 57 -4.43 -4.37 -4.42
C GLN A 57 -3.16 -4.10 -5.24
N GLN A 58 -2.95 -2.86 -5.71
CA GLN A 58 -1.73 -2.51 -6.45
C GLN A 58 -0.47 -2.68 -5.61
N VAL A 59 -0.50 -2.32 -4.33
CA VAL A 59 0.67 -2.51 -3.46
C VAL A 59 0.90 -4.00 -3.19
N LEU A 60 -0.15 -4.79 -2.98
CA LEU A 60 -0.01 -6.24 -2.82
C LEU A 60 0.62 -6.89 -4.06
N ASP A 61 0.12 -6.57 -5.26
CA ASP A 61 0.68 -7.05 -6.53
C ASP A 61 2.13 -6.62 -6.71
N TYR A 62 2.47 -5.38 -6.34
CA TYR A 62 3.85 -4.89 -6.39
C TYR A 62 4.77 -5.66 -5.44
N VAL A 63 4.33 -5.89 -4.19
CA VAL A 63 5.11 -6.65 -3.21
C VAL A 63 5.28 -8.09 -3.68
N GLU A 64 4.24 -8.73 -4.20
CA GLU A 64 4.32 -10.09 -4.74
C GLU A 64 5.28 -10.17 -5.94
N LYS A 65 5.17 -9.24 -6.91
CA LYS A 65 6.08 -9.20 -8.07
C LYS A 65 7.53 -8.91 -7.70
N THR A 66 7.76 -8.10 -6.67
CA THR A 66 9.11 -7.67 -6.28
C THR A 66 9.78 -8.69 -5.36
N THR A 67 9.02 -9.26 -4.42
CA THR A 67 9.56 -10.14 -3.37
C THR A 67 9.27 -11.62 -3.60
N GLY A 68 8.30 -11.94 -4.45
CA GLY A 68 7.77 -13.29 -4.62
C GLY A 68 6.83 -13.77 -3.51
N TYR A 69 6.60 -12.94 -2.47
CA TYR A 69 5.73 -13.28 -1.36
C TYR A 69 4.33 -12.73 -1.57
N SER A 70 3.34 -13.64 -1.63
CA SER A 70 1.94 -13.28 -1.60
C SER A 70 1.54 -12.97 -0.16
N LEU A 71 1.15 -11.73 0.10
CA LEU A 71 0.62 -11.31 1.40
C LEU A 71 -0.84 -11.79 1.47
N GLU A 72 -1.06 -12.88 2.19
CA GLU A 72 -2.38 -13.52 2.34
C GLU A 72 -3.43 -12.49 2.79
N SER A 73 -4.40 -12.24 1.91
CA SER A 73 -5.58 -11.45 2.26
C SER A 73 -6.42 -12.28 3.24
N PRO A 74 -6.96 -11.69 4.32
CA PRO A 74 -7.68 -12.41 5.38
C PRO A 74 -9.06 -12.94 4.94
N LEU A 75 -9.30 -13.05 3.63
CA LEU A 75 -10.52 -13.59 3.04
C LEU A 75 -10.38 -15.06 2.60
N ASP A 76 -9.19 -15.66 2.74
CA ASP A 76 -8.92 -17.06 2.36
C ASP A 76 -8.70 -17.98 3.58
N GLY A 77 -9.39 -17.72 4.70
CA GLY A 77 -9.31 -18.51 5.94
C GLY A 77 -10.65 -18.76 6.59
#